data_AF-A0A2M8A5U1-F1
#
_entry.id   AF-A0A2M8A5U1-F1
#
_cell.length_a   1.000
_cell.length_b   1.000
_cell.length_c   1.000
_cell.angle_alpha   90.00
_cell.angle_beta   90.00
_cell.angle_gamma   90.00
#
_symmetry.space_group_name_H-M   'P 1'
#
loop_
_entity.id
_entity.type
_entity.pdbx_description
1 polymer ?
#
loop_
_entity_poly.entity_id
_entity_poly.type
_entity_poly.pdbx_seq_one_letter_code
_entity_poly.pdbx_strand_id
1 'polypeptide(L)'
;MVQLMEKASAFVLDLLKKELPDNFIYHNYTHTKRVVKSLQEIIDHTELTDKEKEILLVSAWFHDTGYVKGCENHEQSSVEIVKGFLLDNQYPAEKIESVCKCILSTRFDVCPTDKLEKIIRDADASHFGKDYFEEASEFLRLEYKLQTRKNYSEKEWRKINIKLLTEGHEFYTDYALENWQPQKEKNLFELIEKQKKNSNKQDTERMKAQIKDESPERAIQSMFRVTMQNHLKLSDIADTKANILLSVNAIIISLILSNLISKLDANSNKHLIIPSLILTIFSVVSIIFAILSTRPNITSGEFTKEEVLSKKVNILFFGNFYKMPFDQFNWAIKQTMQDKSQVYEALTKDLYFLGVVLHQKYKLLRITYHIFMAGIIVSVAAFIVAFAFYKN
;
A
#
# COMPACT_ATOMS: atom_id res chain seq x y z
N MET A 1 14.87 24.23 -12.85
CA MET A 1 15.13 22.84 -12.39
C MET A 1 16.55 22.33 -12.71
N VAL A 2 16.88 21.87 -13.93
CA VAL A 2 18.16 21.16 -14.21
C VAL A 2 19.41 21.93 -13.76
N GLN A 3 19.54 23.20 -14.15
CA GLN A 3 20.70 24.03 -13.80
C GLN A 3 20.84 24.27 -12.28
N LEU A 4 19.74 24.36 -11.54
CA LEU A 4 19.78 24.52 -10.08
C LEU A 4 20.19 23.21 -9.38
N MET A 5 19.75 22.06 -9.90
CA MET A 5 20.10 20.75 -9.35
C MET A 5 21.57 20.42 -9.55
N GLU A 6 22.13 20.75 -10.71
CA GLU A 6 23.57 20.61 -10.97
C GLU A 6 24.40 21.48 -10.02
N LYS A 7 23.99 22.74 -9.82
CA LYS A 7 24.63 23.64 -8.85
C LYS A 7 24.52 23.12 -7.42
N ALA A 8 23.34 22.64 -7.02
CA ALA A 8 23.11 22.07 -5.69
C ALA A 8 24.00 20.86 -5.43
N SER A 9 24.00 19.88 -6.36
CA SER A 9 24.83 18.69 -6.28
C SER A 9 26.33 19.03 -6.22
N ALA A 10 26.80 19.96 -7.05
CA ALA A 10 28.20 20.40 -7.05
C ALA A 10 28.58 21.12 -5.75
N PHE A 11 27.72 22.02 -5.25
CA PHE A 11 27.92 22.71 -3.98
C PHE A 11 28.02 21.73 -2.81
N VAL A 12 27.07 20.80 -2.70
CA VAL A 12 27.04 19.81 -1.62
C VAL A 12 28.25 18.88 -1.68
N LEU A 13 28.66 18.44 -2.88
CA LEU A 13 29.88 17.66 -3.05
C LEU A 13 31.12 18.42 -2.55
N ASP A 14 31.26 19.68 -2.96
CA ASP A 14 32.40 20.51 -2.57
C ASP A 14 32.43 20.79 -1.06
N LEU A 15 31.28 21.14 -0.48
CA LEU A 15 31.10 21.37 0.95
C LEU A 15 31.47 20.12 1.76
N LEU A 16 30.85 18.98 1.47
CA LEU A 16 31.09 17.75 2.24
C LEU A 16 32.53 17.27 2.04
N LYS A 17 33.14 17.44 0.87
CA LYS A 17 34.53 17.04 0.64
C LYS A 17 35.54 17.91 1.41
N LYS A 18 35.24 19.20 1.60
CA LYS A 18 36.16 20.16 2.24
C LYS A 18 35.98 20.25 3.74
N GLU A 19 34.73 20.18 4.21
CA GLU A 19 34.37 20.54 5.58
C GLU A 19 33.83 19.37 6.40
N LEU A 20 33.39 18.25 5.79
CA LEU A 20 32.93 17.09 6.55
C LEU A 20 34.13 16.35 7.15
N PRO A 21 34.17 16.11 8.46
CA PRO A 21 35.23 15.33 9.07
C PRO A 21 35.28 13.88 8.53
N ASP A 22 36.50 13.32 8.38
CA ASP A 22 36.74 11.96 7.84
C ASP A 22 36.09 10.82 8.65
N ASN A 23 35.63 11.11 9.87
CA ASN A 23 34.94 10.17 10.73
C ASN A 23 33.42 10.07 10.44
N PHE A 24 32.90 10.73 9.40
CA PHE A 24 31.54 10.55 8.87
C PHE A 24 31.51 9.61 7.67
N ILE A 25 31.44 8.31 7.95
CA ILE A 25 31.48 7.25 6.93
C ILE A 25 30.09 6.83 6.42
N TYR A 26 29.02 7.22 7.12
CA TYR A 26 27.64 7.02 6.69
C TYR A 26 27.06 8.30 6.10
N HIS A 27 27.01 9.40 6.88
CA HIS A 27 26.39 10.68 6.46
C HIS A 27 27.34 11.50 5.55
N ASN A 28 27.66 10.93 4.40
CA ASN A 28 28.51 11.55 3.37
C ASN A 28 27.77 11.72 2.05
N TYR A 29 28.46 12.26 1.04
CA TYR A 29 27.88 12.51 -0.28
C TYR A 29 27.23 11.27 -0.93
N THR A 30 27.74 10.07 -0.64
CA THR A 30 27.15 8.82 -1.15
C THR A 30 25.79 8.55 -0.51
N HIS A 31 25.61 8.85 0.78
CA HIS A 31 24.30 8.83 1.43
C HIS A 31 23.34 9.84 0.80
N THR A 32 23.76 11.10 0.64
CA THR A 32 22.95 12.13 -0.03
C THR A 32 22.48 11.68 -1.42
N LYS A 33 23.37 11.11 -2.24
CA LYS A 33 23.00 10.56 -3.56
C LYS A 33 21.99 9.42 -3.48
N ARG A 34 22.09 8.54 -2.47
CA ARG A 34 21.11 7.47 -2.25
C ARG A 34 19.74 8.03 -1.92
N VAL A 35 19.67 9.02 -1.01
CA VAL A 35 18.41 9.70 -0.65
C VAL A 35 17.79 10.38 -1.87
N VAL A 36 18.58 11.14 -2.66
CA VAL A 36 18.10 11.78 -3.89
C VAL A 36 17.58 10.75 -4.90
N LYS A 37 18.27 9.61 -5.06
CA LYS A 37 17.81 8.54 -5.94
C LYS A 37 16.48 7.93 -5.46
N SER A 38 16.37 7.61 -4.17
CA SER A 38 15.13 7.08 -3.58
C SER A 38 13.99 8.09 -3.66
N LEU A 39 14.28 9.38 -3.48
CA LEU A 39 13.30 10.45 -3.67
C LEU A 39 12.79 10.49 -5.11
N GLN A 40 13.68 10.35 -6.09
CA GLN A 40 13.29 10.30 -7.50
C GLN A 40 12.34 9.12 -7.77
N GLU A 41 12.59 7.94 -7.18
CA GLU A 41 11.67 6.79 -7.28
C GLU A 41 10.26 7.15 -6.79
N ILE A 42 10.12 7.87 -5.66
CA ILE A 42 8.83 8.33 -5.14
C ILE A 42 8.19 9.36 -6.08
N ILE A 43 8.98 10.33 -6.55
CA ILE A 43 8.52 11.41 -7.44
C ILE A 43 7.96 10.83 -8.76
N ASP A 44 8.61 9.80 -9.31
CA ASP A 44 8.21 9.17 -10.57
C ASP A 44 6.86 8.45 -10.47
N HIS A 45 6.43 8.10 -9.25
CA HIS A 45 5.19 7.37 -8.97
C HIS A 45 4.16 8.19 -8.17
N THR A 46 4.41 9.48 -7.96
CA THR A 46 3.53 10.37 -7.21
C THR A 46 3.20 11.61 -8.03
N GLU A 47 1.92 11.97 -8.12
CA GLU A 47 1.51 13.21 -8.78
C GLU A 47 1.99 14.44 -7.98
N LEU A 48 2.96 15.15 -8.55
CA LEU A 48 3.60 16.34 -7.98
C LEU A 48 3.76 17.42 -9.06
N THR A 49 3.53 18.66 -8.68
CA THR A 49 3.84 19.84 -9.49
C THR A 49 5.36 20.02 -9.61
N ASP A 50 5.81 20.70 -10.67
CA ASP A 50 7.24 20.97 -10.84
C ASP A 50 7.83 21.80 -9.70
N LYS A 51 7.02 22.66 -9.06
CA LYS A 51 7.40 23.41 -7.85
C LYS A 51 7.69 22.46 -6.68
N GLU A 52 6.81 21.49 -6.43
CA GLU A 52 6.98 20.52 -5.34
C GLU A 52 8.21 19.62 -5.58
N LYS A 53 8.40 19.13 -6.81
CA LYS A 53 9.57 18.33 -7.18
C LYS A 53 10.88 19.09 -6.95
N GLU A 54 10.93 20.35 -7.36
CA GLU A 54 12.10 21.21 -7.16
C GLU A 54 12.41 21.41 -5.67
N ILE A 55 11.39 21.68 -4.85
CA ILE A 55 11.54 21.80 -3.38
C ILE A 55 12.12 20.52 -2.78
N LEU A 56 11.52 19.36 -3.08
CA LEU A 56 11.95 18.08 -2.54
C LEU A 56 13.39 17.73 -2.93
N LEU A 57 13.76 17.94 -4.20
CA LEU A 57 15.11 17.64 -4.67
C LEU A 57 16.16 18.55 -4.03
N VAL A 58 15.89 19.85 -3.86
CA VAL A 58 16.78 20.74 -3.09
C VAL A 58 16.89 20.22 -1.65
N SER A 59 15.78 19.91 -0.98
CA SER A 59 15.79 19.42 0.39
C SER A 59 16.61 18.14 0.54
N ALA A 60 16.47 17.18 -0.37
CA ALA A 60 17.24 15.94 -0.35
C ALA A 60 18.74 16.16 -0.55
N TRP A 61 19.16 17.10 -1.40
CA TRP A 61 20.57 17.43 -1.54
C TRP A 61 21.17 18.04 -0.27
N PHE A 62 20.39 18.83 0.47
CA PHE A 62 20.91 19.62 1.59
C PHE A 62 20.62 19.05 2.99
N HIS A 63 19.74 18.06 3.14
CA HIS A 63 19.23 17.61 4.45
C HIS A 63 20.33 17.34 5.50
N ASP A 64 21.44 16.74 5.07
CA ASP A 64 22.56 16.33 5.92
C ASP A 64 23.79 17.25 5.85
N THR A 65 23.72 18.38 5.12
CA THR A 65 24.87 19.28 4.97
C THR A 65 25.35 19.87 6.29
N GLY A 66 24.47 19.97 7.29
CA GLY A 66 24.78 20.47 8.62
C GLY A 66 25.73 19.60 9.43
N TYR A 67 25.98 18.35 9.04
CA TYR A 67 26.97 17.50 9.73
C TYR A 67 28.40 18.07 9.68
N VAL A 68 28.70 18.99 8.74
CA VAL A 68 29.95 19.77 8.74
C VAL A 68 30.14 20.63 10.00
N LYS A 69 29.04 21.00 10.66
CA LYS A 69 29.04 21.73 11.95
C LYS A 69 28.92 20.81 13.17
N GLY A 70 28.84 19.49 12.97
CA GLY A 70 28.65 18.48 14.01
C GLY A 70 27.27 17.84 14.02
N CYS A 71 27.04 16.92 14.97
CA CYS A 71 25.81 16.12 15.03
C CYS A 71 24.63 16.83 15.72
N GLU A 72 24.91 17.76 16.63
CA GLU A 72 23.86 18.43 17.41
C GLU A 72 23.10 19.43 16.55
N ASN A 73 21.78 19.25 16.42
CA ASN A 73 20.92 20.08 15.58
C ASN A 73 21.44 20.26 14.14
N HIS A 74 21.97 19.19 13.54
CA HIS A 74 22.52 19.24 12.19
C HIS A 74 21.46 19.68 11.16
N GLU A 75 20.19 19.34 11.33
CA GLU A 75 19.11 19.76 10.44
C GLU A 75 18.92 21.29 10.46
N GLN A 76 19.08 21.93 11.62
CA GLN A 76 19.05 23.39 11.73
C GLN A 76 20.26 24.01 11.03
N SER A 77 21.43 23.40 11.15
CA SER A 77 22.64 23.81 10.43
C SER A 77 22.49 23.64 8.91
N SER A 78 21.87 22.55 8.46
CA SER A 78 21.52 22.31 7.05
C SER A 78 20.58 23.38 6.50
N VAL A 79 19.61 23.83 7.31
CA VAL A 79 18.71 24.94 6.96
C VAL A 79 19.47 26.25 6.75
N GLU A 80 20.47 26.56 7.58
CA GLU A 80 21.28 27.77 7.39
C GLU A 80 22.10 27.71 6.10
N ILE A 81 22.71 26.55 5.82
CA ILE A 81 23.52 26.33 4.62
C ILE A 81 22.67 26.45 3.36
N VAL A 82 21.52 25.77 3.31
CA VAL A 82 20.64 25.82 2.14
C VAL A 82 20.05 27.21 1.92
N LYS A 83 19.72 27.95 3.00
CA LYS A 83 19.23 29.33 2.88
C LYS A 83 20.25 30.23 2.20
N GLY A 84 21.52 30.16 2.60
CA GLY A 84 22.60 30.91 1.96
C GLY A 84 22.71 30.57 0.47
N PHE A 85 22.81 29.28 0.14
CA PHE A 85 22.89 28.81 -1.24
C PHE A 85 21.71 29.25 -2.11
N LEU A 86 20.48 29.19 -1.58
CA LEU A 86 19.27 29.55 -2.31
C LEU A 86 19.15 31.06 -2.52
N LEU A 87 19.55 31.88 -1.54
CA LEU A 87 19.58 33.33 -1.68
C LEU A 87 20.59 33.77 -2.74
N ASP A 88 21.79 33.18 -2.74
CA ASP A 88 22.83 33.46 -3.74
C ASP A 88 22.40 33.09 -5.18
N ASN A 89 21.50 32.11 -5.30
CA ASN A 89 20.91 31.69 -6.58
C ASN A 89 19.57 32.37 -6.89
N GLN A 90 19.21 33.45 -6.18
CA GLN A 90 17.99 34.25 -6.40
C GLN A 90 16.70 33.42 -6.34
N TYR A 91 16.66 32.40 -5.46
CA TYR A 91 15.50 31.52 -5.32
C TYR A 91 14.35 32.23 -4.58
N PRO A 92 13.08 32.05 -4.97
CA PRO A 92 11.96 32.75 -4.35
C PRO A 92 11.80 32.45 -2.86
N ALA A 93 11.62 33.48 -2.03
CA ALA A 93 11.53 33.37 -0.57
C ALA A 93 10.45 32.38 -0.09
N GLU A 94 9.28 32.38 -0.73
CA GLU A 94 8.19 31.43 -0.44
C GLU A 94 8.63 29.97 -0.58
N LYS A 95 9.44 29.65 -1.60
CA LYS A 95 9.95 28.29 -1.81
C LYS A 95 11.08 27.94 -0.84
N ILE A 96 11.89 28.91 -0.41
CA ILE A 96 12.96 28.69 0.58
C ILE A 96 12.35 28.17 1.88
N GLU A 97 11.24 28.75 2.33
CA GLU A 97 10.56 28.30 3.54
C GLU A 97 10.10 26.83 3.45
N SER A 98 9.53 26.43 2.32
CA SER A 98 9.14 25.03 2.08
C SER A 98 10.34 24.07 2.09
N VAL A 99 11.46 24.47 1.50
CA VAL A 99 12.71 23.67 1.54
C VAL A 99 13.19 23.50 2.97
N CYS A 100 13.19 24.58 3.76
CA CYS A 100 13.62 24.55 5.16
C CYS A 100 12.71 23.63 5.99
N LYS A 101 11.40 23.72 5.79
CA LYS A 101 10.42 22.87 6.47
C LYS A 101 10.65 21.38 6.18
N CYS A 102 10.89 21.04 4.91
CA CYS A 102 11.21 19.67 4.51
C CYS A 102 12.49 19.16 5.19
N ILE A 103 13.57 19.96 5.22
CA ILE A 103 14.81 19.57 5.91
C ILE A 103 14.59 19.39 7.41
N LEU A 104 13.87 20.30 8.07
CA LEU A 104 13.57 20.16 9.50
C LEU A 104 12.73 18.92 9.82
N SER A 105 11.93 18.43 8.87
CA SER A 105 11.12 17.23 9.05
C SER A 105 11.92 15.92 9.02
N THR A 106 13.19 15.94 8.60
CA THR A 106 14.08 14.75 8.67
C THR A 106 14.55 14.47 10.10
N ARG A 107 14.34 15.40 11.03
CA ARG A 107 14.59 15.19 12.46
C ARG A 107 13.85 13.98 12.99
N PHE A 108 14.54 13.14 13.74
CA PHE A 108 13.98 11.89 14.22
C PHE A 108 12.76 12.07 15.15
N ASP A 109 12.71 13.16 15.91
CA ASP A 109 11.66 13.48 16.88
C ASP A 109 10.44 14.21 16.32
N VAL A 110 10.41 14.46 15.00
CA VAL A 110 9.33 15.18 14.32
C VAL A 110 8.46 14.21 13.52
N CYS A 111 7.14 14.33 13.69
CA CYS A 111 6.16 13.65 12.85
C CYS A 111 5.83 14.51 11.63
N PRO A 112 5.97 13.99 10.39
CA PRO A 112 5.67 14.76 9.20
C PRO A 112 4.15 15.01 9.08
N THR A 113 3.79 16.27 8.92
CA THR A 113 2.40 16.76 8.89
C THR A 113 1.87 16.94 7.48
N ASP A 114 2.72 17.42 6.57
CA ASP A 114 2.33 17.72 5.20
C ASP A 114 2.82 16.68 4.18
N LYS A 115 2.37 16.83 2.93
CA LYS A 115 2.68 15.92 1.83
C LYS A 115 4.18 15.84 1.53
N LEU A 116 4.88 16.97 1.51
CA LEU A 116 6.30 17.02 1.12
C LEU A 116 7.19 16.50 2.25
N GLU A 117 6.85 16.82 3.50
CA GLU A 117 7.49 16.29 4.70
C GLU A 117 7.43 14.75 4.71
N LYS A 118 6.27 14.17 4.40
CA LYS A 118 6.10 12.70 4.30
C LYS A 118 7.00 12.09 3.23
N ILE A 119 7.08 12.73 2.07
CA ILE A 119 7.89 12.25 0.94
C ILE A 119 9.39 12.30 1.26
N ILE A 120 9.90 13.41 1.81
CA ILE A 120 11.31 13.52 2.15
C ILE A 120 11.70 12.58 3.29
N ARG A 121 10.79 12.38 4.26
CA ARG A 121 10.97 11.45 5.37
C ARG A 121 11.14 10.02 4.90
N ASP A 122 10.28 9.58 3.97
CA ASP A 122 10.40 8.26 3.37
C ASP A 122 11.69 8.12 2.57
N ALA A 123 12.07 9.13 1.79
CA ALA A 123 13.29 9.09 0.99
C ALA A 123 14.56 8.97 1.86
N ASP A 124 14.63 9.72 2.95
CA ASP A 124 15.73 9.68 3.92
C ASP A 124 15.82 8.30 4.62
N ALA A 125 14.67 7.77 5.04
CA ALA A 125 14.56 6.45 5.65
C ALA A 125 14.54 5.27 4.65
N SER A 126 14.73 5.53 3.35
CA SER A 126 14.55 4.53 2.28
C SER A 126 15.43 3.30 2.44
N HIS A 127 16.62 3.44 3.04
CA HIS A 127 17.56 2.34 3.28
C HIS A 127 16.96 1.19 4.10
N PHE A 128 15.92 1.43 4.91
CA PHE A 128 15.21 0.37 5.63
C PHE A 128 14.49 -0.60 4.69
N GLY A 129 14.04 -0.13 3.53
CA GLY A 129 13.33 -0.91 2.52
C GLY A 129 14.21 -1.37 1.36
N LYS A 130 15.53 -1.47 1.54
CA LYS A 130 16.47 -1.91 0.50
C LYS A 130 17.25 -3.14 0.94
N ASP A 131 17.75 -3.93 -0.01
CA ASP A 131 18.53 -5.14 0.28
C ASP A 131 19.90 -4.85 0.93
N TYR A 132 20.44 -3.64 0.73
CA TYR A 132 21.71 -3.20 1.35
C TYR A 132 21.53 -2.66 2.77
N PHE A 133 20.37 -2.85 3.40
CA PHE A 133 20.07 -2.32 4.74
C PHE A 133 21.13 -2.71 5.79
N GLU A 134 21.57 -3.97 5.81
CA GLU A 134 22.56 -4.43 6.80
C GLU A 134 23.89 -3.69 6.67
N GLU A 135 24.37 -3.48 5.44
CA GLU A 135 25.58 -2.73 5.15
C GLU A 135 25.44 -1.25 5.56
N ALA A 136 24.32 -0.62 5.19
CA ALA A 136 24.03 0.76 5.56
C ALA A 136 23.96 0.94 7.09
N SER A 137 23.29 0.02 7.78
CA SER A 137 23.17 0.02 9.24
C SER A 137 24.52 -0.18 9.93
N GLU A 138 25.41 -0.99 9.35
CA GLU A 138 26.75 -1.21 9.88
C GLU A 138 27.65 0.03 9.71
N PHE A 139 27.59 0.71 8.56
CA PHE A 139 28.28 1.99 8.38
C PHE A 139 27.83 3.03 9.42
N LEU A 140 26.52 3.10 9.70
CA LEU A 140 25.99 4.01 10.72
C LEU A 140 26.49 3.64 12.13
N ARG A 141 26.56 2.34 12.46
CA ARG A 141 27.11 1.87 13.74
C ARG A 141 28.57 2.27 13.93
N LEU A 142 29.38 2.07 12.89
CA LEU A 142 30.79 2.40 12.89
C LEU A 142 31.02 3.91 12.95
N GLU A 143 30.18 4.70 12.28
CA GLU A 143 30.21 6.15 12.39
C GLU A 143 29.94 6.60 13.84
N TYR A 144 28.92 6.07 14.50
CA TYR A 144 28.63 6.37 15.92
C TYR A 144 29.82 6.11 16.84
N LYS A 145 30.60 5.06 16.55
CA LYS A 145 31.82 4.72 17.26
C LYS A 145 32.94 5.75 16.98
N LEU A 146 33.15 6.12 15.71
CA LEU A 146 34.19 7.08 15.31
C LEU A 146 33.89 8.51 15.78
N GLN A 147 32.61 8.87 15.93
CA GLN A 147 32.17 10.15 16.51
C GLN A 147 32.27 10.17 18.04
N THR A 148 32.77 9.10 18.68
CA THR A 148 32.85 8.96 20.15
C THR A 148 31.48 9.13 20.84
N ARG A 149 30.37 9.01 20.10
CA ARG A 149 29.01 9.14 20.65
C ARG A 149 28.70 7.94 21.51
N LYS A 150 28.69 6.75 20.90
CA LYS A 150 28.50 5.46 21.57
C LYS A 150 29.13 4.34 20.76
N ASN A 151 29.81 3.43 21.43
CA ASN A 151 30.36 2.22 20.83
C ASN A 151 29.42 1.04 21.09
N TYR A 152 28.45 0.83 20.20
CA TYR A 152 27.52 -0.30 20.30
C TYR A 152 28.17 -1.58 19.77
N SER A 153 28.07 -2.66 20.55
CA SER A 153 28.30 -4.01 20.02
C SER A 153 27.26 -4.33 18.93
N GLU A 154 27.58 -5.27 18.04
CA GLU A 154 26.63 -5.73 17.01
C GLU A 154 25.29 -6.19 17.62
N LYS A 155 25.32 -6.81 18.81
CA LYS A 155 24.13 -7.28 19.52
C LYS A 155 23.28 -6.12 20.05
N GLU A 156 23.90 -5.08 20.59
CA GLU A 156 23.18 -3.88 21.04
C GLU A 156 22.61 -3.11 19.85
N TRP A 157 23.41 -2.95 18.79
CA TRP A 157 22.97 -2.27 17.58
C TRP A 157 21.79 -2.98 16.92
N ARG A 158 21.81 -4.31 16.87
CA ARG A 158 20.69 -5.11 16.38
C ARG A 158 19.42 -4.88 17.20
N LYS A 159 19.52 -4.82 18.54
CA LYS A 159 18.37 -4.50 19.41
C LYS A 159 17.82 -3.10 19.12
N ILE A 160 18.70 -2.12 18.91
CA ILE A 160 18.32 -0.74 18.59
C ILE A 160 17.59 -0.68 17.24
N ASN A 161 18.13 -1.34 16.21
CA ASN A 161 17.49 -1.40 14.89
C ASN A 161 16.15 -2.13 14.92
N ILE A 162 16.03 -3.24 15.66
CA ILE A 162 14.74 -3.93 15.84
C ILE A 162 13.73 -2.96 16.45
N LYS A 163 14.08 -2.30 17.57
CA LYS A 163 13.19 -1.33 18.23
C LYS A 163 12.81 -0.18 17.30
N LEU A 164 13.78 0.36 16.57
CA LEU A 164 13.59 1.44 15.61
C LEU A 164 12.59 1.04 14.52
N LEU A 165 12.77 -0.13 13.90
CA LEU A 165 11.93 -0.59 12.80
C LEU A 165 10.52 -1.00 13.24
N THR A 166 10.32 -1.39 14.51
CA THR A 166 9.02 -1.80 15.06
C THR A 166 8.23 -0.67 15.71
N GLU A 167 8.91 0.26 16.37
CA GLU A 167 8.27 1.28 17.22
C GLU A 167 8.57 2.71 16.76
N GLY A 168 9.74 2.96 16.18
CA GLY A 168 10.24 4.31 15.92
C GLY A 168 10.12 4.78 14.47
N HIS A 169 9.77 3.91 13.52
CA HIS A 169 9.73 4.25 12.10
C HIS A 169 8.53 3.63 11.38
N GLU A 170 7.86 4.44 10.56
CA GLU A 170 6.80 4.07 9.63
C GLU A 170 7.02 4.77 8.28
N PHE A 171 6.60 4.13 7.19
CA PHE A 171 6.56 4.78 5.87
C PHE A 171 5.22 5.51 5.69
N TYR A 172 5.24 6.64 4.99
CA TYR A 172 4.09 7.55 4.89
C TYR A 172 3.43 7.58 3.51
N THR A 173 4.21 7.43 2.44
CA THR A 173 3.76 7.51 1.05
C THR A 173 3.25 6.16 0.58
N ASP A 174 2.24 6.18 -0.30
CA ASP A 174 1.68 4.95 -0.89
C ASP A 174 2.76 4.15 -1.62
N TYR A 175 3.67 4.82 -2.33
CA TYR A 175 4.79 4.16 -3.02
C TYR A 175 5.72 3.42 -2.05
N ALA A 176 6.15 4.05 -0.94
CA ALA A 176 7.02 3.40 0.03
C ALA A 176 6.31 2.26 0.77
N LEU A 177 5.02 2.43 1.09
CA LEU A 177 4.20 1.39 1.70
C LEU A 177 4.02 0.17 0.79
N GLU A 178 3.91 0.36 -0.53
CA GLU A 178 3.75 -0.75 -1.46
C GLU A 178 5.10 -1.42 -1.81
N ASN A 179 6.16 -0.62 -2.01
CA ASN A 179 7.41 -1.10 -2.60
C ASN A 179 8.54 -1.32 -1.59
N TRP A 180 8.56 -0.59 -0.47
CA TRP A 180 9.68 -0.62 0.50
C TRP A 180 9.29 -1.29 1.82
N GLN A 181 8.03 -1.24 2.22
CA GLN A 181 7.53 -1.91 3.42
C GLN A 181 7.77 -3.44 3.41
N PRO A 182 7.52 -4.19 2.30
CA PRO A 182 7.77 -5.63 2.30
C PRO A 182 9.24 -5.97 2.53
N GLN A 183 10.15 -5.17 1.95
CA GLN A 183 11.59 -5.35 2.15
C GLN A 183 12.03 -4.97 3.57
N LYS A 184 11.46 -3.91 4.15
CA LYS A 184 11.67 -3.55 5.56
C LYS A 184 11.27 -4.68 6.49
N GLU A 185 10.16 -5.36 6.23
CA GLU A 185 9.69 -6.51 7.00
C GLU A 185 10.63 -7.71 6.88
N LYS A 186 11.13 -7.99 5.68
CA LYS A 186 12.17 -9.02 5.45
C LYS A 186 13.45 -8.71 6.23
N ASN A 187 13.96 -7.48 6.12
CA ASN A 187 15.14 -7.02 6.85
C ASN A 187 14.95 -7.15 8.37
N LEU A 188 13.78 -6.78 8.89
CA LEU A 188 13.43 -6.94 10.30
C LEU A 188 13.41 -8.41 10.74
N PHE A 189 12.83 -9.29 9.91
CA PHE A 189 12.79 -10.72 10.19
C PHE A 189 14.21 -11.30 10.34
N GLU A 190 15.12 -10.95 9.43
CA GLU A 190 16.53 -11.37 9.47
C GLU A 190 17.26 -10.88 10.74
N LEU A 191 17.03 -9.63 11.15
CA LEU A 191 17.56 -9.12 12.43
C LEU A 191 17.03 -9.93 13.62
N ILE A 192 15.74 -10.24 13.65
CA ILE A 192 15.12 -11.01 14.73
C ILE A 192 15.69 -12.43 14.79
N GLU A 193 15.86 -13.10 13.64
CA GLU A 193 16.46 -14.43 13.59
C GLU A 193 17.92 -14.43 14.08
N LYS A 194 18.73 -13.47 13.62
CA LYS A 194 20.11 -13.32 14.08
C LYS A 194 20.17 -13.04 15.59
N GLN A 195 19.23 -12.27 16.13
CA GLN A 195 19.14 -11.99 17.57
C GLN A 195 18.85 -13.26 18.38
N LYS A 196 17.97 -14.14 17.89
CA LYS A 196 17.62 -15.42 18.54
C LYS A 196 18.78 -16.42 18.56
N LYS A 197 19.60 -16.47 17.51
CA LYS A 197 20.79 -17.34 17.44
C LYS A 197 21.88 -16.96 18.45
N ASN A 198 21.90 -15.70 18.93
CA ASN A 198 22.95 -15.14 19.81
C ASN A 198 22.52 -14.96 21.29
N SER A 199 21.49 -15.67 21.77
CA SER A 199 21.00 -15.58 23.17
C SER A 199 20.98 -16.93 23.90
N ASN A 200 21.46 -16.96 25.16
CA ASN A 200 21.25 -18.06 26.10
C ASN A 200 19.74 -18.24 26.39
N LYS A 201 19.30 -19.49 26.58
CA LYS A 201 17.88 -19.91 26.73
C LYS A 201 17.07 -19.10 27.76
N GLN A 202 17.69 -18.58 28.83
CA GLN A 202 16.98 -17.84 29.90
C GLN A 202 16.59 -16.40 29.53
N ASP A 203 17.42 -15.66 28.80
CA ASP A 203 17.07 -14.31 28.31
C ASP A 203 15.95 -14.38 27.25
N THR A 204 15.91 -15.49 26.52
CA THR A 204 14.94 -15.75 25.47
C THR A 204 13.52 -15.91 26.06
N GLU A 205 13.38 -16.51 27.24
CA GLU A 205 12.08 -16.70 27.91
C GLU A 205 11.52 -15.39 28.49
N ARG A 206 12.38 -14.54 29.10
CA ARG A 206 11.99 -13.21 29.59
C ARG A 206 11.65 -12.24 28.45
N MET A 207 12.47 -12.20 27.40
CA MET A 207 12.16 -11.40 26.20
C MET A 207 10.94 -11.94 25.45
N LYS A 208 10.70 -13.26 25.42
CA LYS A 208 9.46 -13.82 24.85
C LYS A 208 8.21 -13.33 25.59
N ALA A 209 8.27 -13.21 26.92
CA ALA A 209 7.14 -12.72 27.72
C ALA A 209 6.86 -11.22 27.49
N GLN A 210 7.91 -10.40 27.37
CA GLN A 210 7.79 -8.96 27.08
C GLN A 210 7.44 -8.66 25.62
N ILE A 211 8.02 -9.39 24.66
CA ILE A 211 7.79 -9.19 23.22
C ILE A 211 6.42 -9.75 22.83
N LYS A 212 5.95 -10.86 23.40
CA LYS A 212 4.62 -11.44 23.09
C LYS A 212 3.48 -10.44 23.29
N ASP A 213 3.63 -9.49 24.20
CA ASP A 213 2.52 -8.65 24.64
C ASP A 213 2.38 -7.34 23.85
N GLU A 214 3.43 -6.87 23.15
CA GLU A 214 3.42 -5.54 22.48
C GLU A 214 3.84 -5.54 20.98
N SER A 215 4.68 -6.49 20.51
CA SER A 215 5.27 -6.44 19.15
C SER A 215 4.56 -7.29 18.08
N PRO A 216 4.16 -8.56 18.35
CA PRO A 216 3.28 -9.33 17.47
C PRO A 216 1.96 -8.63 17.25
N GLU A 217 1.48 -7.88 18.23
CA GLU A 217 0.19 -7.20 18.16
C GLU A 217 0.10 -6.23 16.98
N ARG A 218 1.11 -5.37 16.80
CA ARG A 218 1.12 -4.41 15.70
C ARG A 218 1.34 -5.09 14.35
N ALA A 219 2.23 -6.09 14.28
CA ALA A 219 2.44 -6.84 13.04
C ALA A 219 1.19 -7.63 12.63
N ILE A 220 0.51 -8.25 13.59
CA ILE A 220 -0.75 -8.97 13.39
C ILE A 220 -1.86 -7.98 13.00
N GLN A 221 -1.96 -6.82 13.64
CA GLN A 221 -2.89 -5.76 13.27
C GLN A 221 -2.64 -5.26 11.85
N SER A 222 -1.39 -4.98 11.48
CA SER A 222 -1.00 -4.59 10.13
C SER A 222 -1.32 -5.68 9.11
N MET A 223 -1.04 -6.94 9.41
CA MET A 223 -1.41 -8.08 8.56
C MET A 223 -2.93 -8.14 8.33
N PHE A 224 -3.74 -8.06 9.39
CA PHE A 224 -5.20 -8.03 9.26
C PHE A 224 -5.68 -6.82 8.47
N ARG A 225 -5.12 -5.63 8.72
CA ARG A 225 -5.46 -4.40 8.00
C ARG A 225 -5.17 -4.51 6.51
N VAL A 226 -3.95 -4.89 6.13
CA VAL A 226 -3.52 -5.03 4.74
C VAL A 226 -4.35 -6.11 4.04
N THR A 227 -4.53 -7.26 4.66
CA THR A 227 -5.28 -8.36 4.03
C THR A 227 -6.76 -8.00 3.86
N MET A 228 -7.38 -7.34 4.84
CA MET A 228 -8.75 -6.85 4.73
C MET A 228 -8.89 -5.80 3.62
N GLN A 229 -7.96 -4.84 3.52
CA GLN A 229 -7.93 -3.87 2.41
C GLN A 229 -7.80 -4.56 1.05
N ASN A 230 -6.96 -5.61 0.94
CA ASN A 230 -6.84 -6.39 -0.28
C ASN A 230 -8.14 -7.11 -0.65
N HIS A 231 -8.84 -7.71 0.32
CA HIS A 231 -10.14 -8.32 0.05
C HIS A 231 -11.21 -7.32 -0.39
N LEU A 232 -11.25 -6.14 0.22
CA LEU A 232 -12.15 -5.05 -0.21
C LEU A 232 -11.84 -4.62 -1.64
N LYS A 233 -10.57 -4.34 -1.97
CA LYS A 233 -10.14 -4.01 -3.34
C LYS A 233 -10.53 -5.11 -4.34
N LEU A 234 -10.32 -6.39 -3.99
CA LEU A 234 -10.69 -7.51 -4.86
C LEU A 234 -12.20 -7.63 -5.06
N SER A 235 -12.99 -7.29 -4.05
CA SER A 235 -14.46 -7.20 -4.16
C SER A 235 -14.86 -6.07 -5.09
N ASP A 236 -14.27 -4.88 -4.94
CA ASP A 236 -14.55 -3.71 -5.78
C ASP A 236 -14.21 -3.98 -7.25
N ILE A 237 -13.10 -4.67 -7.52
CA ILE A 237 -12.73 -5.12 -8.87
C ILE A 237 -13.79 -6.07 -9.44
N ALA A 238 -14.31 -7.00 -8.64
CA ALA A 238 -15.34 -7.92 -9.09
C ALA A 238 -16.64 -7.18 -9.43
N ASP A 239 -17.07 -6.25 -8.58
CA ASP A 239 -18.27 -5.45 -8.79
C ASP A 239 -18.12 -4.53 -10.02
N THR A 240 -16.94 -3.93 -10.21
CA THR A 240 -16.60 -3.15 -11.41
C THR A 240 -16.69 -4.02 -12.67
N LYS A 241 -16.14 -5.22 -12.66
CA LYS A 241 -16.21 -6.16 -13.80
C LYS A 241 -17.64 -6.58 -14.13
N ALA A 242 -18.48 -6.80 -13.11
CA ALA A 242 -19.90 -7.08 -13.30
C ALA A 242 -20.64 -5.89 -13.93
N ASN A 243 -20.38 -4.67 -13.46
CA ASN A 243 -20.97 -3.44 -14.01
C ASN A 243 -20.58 -3.16 -15.46
N ILE A 244 -19.33 -3.46 -15.84
CA ILE A 244 -18.89 -3.41 -17.24
C ILE A 244 -19.70 -4.41 -18.09
N LEU A 245 -19.85 -5.65 -17.63
CA LEU A 245 -20.64 -6.68 -18.32
C LEU A 245 -22.13 -6.29 -18.46
N LEU A 246 -22.70 -5.65 -17.45
CA LEU A 246 -24.06 -5.11 -17.52
C LEU A 246 -24.18 -4.04 -18.60
N SER A 247 -23.25 -3.08 -18.59
CA SER A 247 -23.25 -1.96 -19.53
C SER A 247 -23.10 -2.43 -20.99
N VAL A 248 -22.16 -3.34 -21.25
CA VAL A 248 -21.92 -3.90 -22.59
C VAL A 248 -23.15 -4.67 -23.10
N ASN A 249 -23.76 -5.53 -22.26
CA ASN A 249 -24.95 -6.26 -22.67
C ASN A 249 -26.17 -5.35 -22.87
N ALA A 250 -26.32 -4.29 -22.05
CA ALA A 250 -27.37 -3.29 -22.23
C ALA A 250 -27.23 -2.56 -23.58
N ILE A 251 -26.01 -2.20 -23.98
CA ILE A 251 -25.72 -1.60 -25.29
C ILE A 251 -26.09 -2.57 -26.42
N ILE A 252 -25.69 -3.84 -26.32
CA ILE A 252 -26.01 -4.87 -27.33
C ILE A 252 -27.53 -5.00 -27.50
N ILE A 253 -28.27 -5.14 -26.40
CA ILE A 253 -29.74 -5.26 -26.44
C ILE A 253 -30.37 -4.00 -27.03
N SER A 254 -29.91 -2.81 -26.63
CA SER A 254 -30.40 -1.53 -27.16
C SER A 254 -30.21 -1.43 -28.68
N LEU A 255 -29.04 -1.82 -29.19
CA LEU A 255 -28.75 -1.83 -30.63
C LEU A 255 -29.59 -2.85 -31.39
N ILE A 256 -29.82 -4.04 -30.82
CA ILE A 256 -30.72 -5.05 -31.41
C ILE A 256 -32.15 -4.52 -31.47
N LEU A 257 -32.65 -3.95 -30.37
CA LEU A 257 -34.00 -3.42 -30.29
C LEU A 257 -34.22 -2.29 -31.30
N SER A 258 -33.26 -1.37 -31.41
CA SER A 258 -33.32 -0.22 -32.30
C SER A 258 -33.24 -0.61 -33.78
N ASN A 259 -32.34 -1.52 -34.15
CA ASN A 259 -32.02 -1.81 -35.55
C ASN A 259 -32.77 -3.00 -36.15
N LEU A 260 -33.11 -4.02 -35.36
CA LEU A 260 -33.72 -5.25 -35.88
C LEU A 260 -35.24 -5.19 -35.77
N ILE A 261 -35.84 -4.88 -34.62
CA ILE A 261 -37.30 -4.96 -34.44
C ILE A 261 -38.07 -4.11 -35.46
N SER A 262 -37.57 -2.91 -35.76
CA SER A 262 -38.16 -2.00 -36.77
C SER A 262 -38.07 -2.52 -38.22
N LYS A 263 -37.22 -3.53 -38.49
CA LYS A 263 -36.92 -4.06 -39.83
C LYS A 263 -37.27 -5.55 -40.02
N LEU A 264 -37.79 -6.22 -38.99
CA LEU A 264 -38.11 -7.65 -39.00
C LEU A 264 -39.41 -7.99 -39.76
N ASP A 265 -40.31 -7.02 -39.97
CA ASP A 265 -41.51 -7.21 -40.79
C ASP A 265 -41.19 -7.35 -42.28
N ALA A 266 -40.00 -6.90 -42.72
CA ALA A 266 -39.55 -7.09 -44.09
C ALA A 266 -39.10 -8.55 -44.33
N ASN A 267 -39.70 -9.21 -45.32
CA ASN A 267 -39.36 -10.58 -45.71
C ASN A 267 -37.86 -10.79 -46.01
N SER A 268 -37.13 -9.73 -46.39
CA SER A 268 -35.69 -9.79 -46.66
C SER A 268 -34.85 -10.07 -45.40
N ASN A 269 -35.32 -9.70 -44.21
CA ASN A 269 -34.50 -9.71 -42.99
C ASN A 269 -34.84 -10.87 -42.05
N LYS A 270 -35.77 -11.75 -42.42
CA LYS A 270 -36.21 -12.88 -41.60
C LYS A 270 -35.07 -13.82 -41.19
N HIS A 271 -34.05 -13.98 -42.06
CA HIS A 271 -32.87 -14.80 -41.78
C HIS A 271 -32.02 -14.28 -40.59
N LEU A 272 -32.14 -13.00 -40.23
CA LEU A 272 -31.40 -12.38 -39.12
C LEU A 272 -32.10 -12.55 -37.75
N ILE A 273 -33.34 -13.04 -37.71
CA ILE A 273 -34.10 -13.22 -36.46
C ILE A 273 -33.38 -14.20 -35.53
N ILE A 274 -33.01 -15.38 -36.05
CA ILE A 274 -32.44 -16.46 -35.24
C ILE A 274 -31.08 -16.05 -34.62
N PRO A 275 -30.10 -15.53 -35.38
CA PRO A 275 -28.83 -15.06 -34.80
C PRO A 275 -28.99 -13.95 -33.76
N SER A 276 -29.95 -13.05 -33.97
CA SER A 276 -30.26 -11.94 -33.05
C SER A 276 -30.92 -12.43 -31.76
N LEU A 277 -31.82 -13.39 -31.86
CA LEU A 277 -32.47 -14.02 -30.71
C LEU A 277 -31.45 -14.76 -29.85
N ILE A 278 -30.54 -15.52 -30.48
CA ILE A 278 -29.42 -16.18 -29.79
C ILE A 278 -28.60 -15.14 -29.01
N LEU A 279 -28.15 -14.07 -29.66
CA LEU A 279 -27.37 -13.02 -29.00
C LEU A 279 -28.12 -12.42 -27.80
N THR A 280 -29.41 -12.13 -27.99
CA THR A 280 -30.26 -11.53 -26.95
C THR A 280 -30.43 -12.46 -25.75
N ILE A 281 -30.69 -13.75 -25.97
CA ILE A 281 -30.84 -14.73 -24.89
C ILE A 281 -29.54 -14.82 -24.09
N PHE A 282 -28.39 -14.96 -24.76
CA PHE A 282 -27.11 -15.03 -24.05
C PHE A 282 -26.78 -13.73 -23.31
N SER A 283 -27.10 -12.56 -23.87
CA SER A 283 -26.93 -11.27 -23.20
C SER A 283 -27.82 -11.14 -21.95
N VAL A 284 -29.07 -11.56 -22.02
CA VAL A 284 -29.98 -11.56 -20.85
C VAL A 284 -29.48 -12.52 -19.77
N VAL A 285 -29.09 -13.74 -20.14
CA VAL A 285 -28.54 -14.69 -19.17
C VAL A 285 -27.25 -14.14 -18.53
N SER A 286 -26.37 -13.53 -19.33
CA SER A 286 -25.16 -12.86 -18.83
C SER A 286 -25.49 -11.74 -17.84
N ILE A 287 -26.50 -10.90 -18.12
CA ILE A 287 -26.95 -9.85 -17.21
C ILE A 287 -27.44 -10.44 -15.89
N ILE A 288 -28.24 -11.51 -15.93
CA ILE A 288 -28.75 -12.17 -14.71
C ILE A 288 -27.59 -12.62 -13.83
N PHE A 289 -26.59 -13.31 -14.39
CA PHE A 289 -25.43 -13.75 -13.60
C PHE A 289 -24.54 -12.59 -13.12
N ALA A 290 -24.41 -11.50 -13.89
CA ALA A 290 -23.71 -10.30 -13.45
C ALA A 290 -24.42 -9.65 -12.23
N ILE A 291 -25.75 -9.51 -12.27
CA ILE A 291 -26.55 -9.01 -11.13
C ILE A 291 -26.41 -9.95 -9.92
N LEU A 292 -26.46 -11.27 -10.12
CA LEU A 292 -26.28 -12.22 -9.03
C LEU A 292 -24.89 -12.10 -8.38
N SER A 293 -23.86 -11.74 -9.14
CA SER A 293 -22.50 -11.56 -8.61
C SER A 293 -22.31 -10.31 -7.75
N THR A 294 -23.14 -9.27 -7.96
CA THR A 294 -23.12 -8.04 -7.15
C THR A 294 -24.09 -8.08 -5.96
N ARG A 295 -24.97 -9.09 -5.91
CA ARG A 295 -25.92 -9.26 -4.82
C ARG A 295 -25.21 -9.66 -3.51
N PRO A 296 -25.46 -8.97 -2.38
CA PRO A 296 -24.91 -9.36 -1.09
C PRO A 296 -25.51 -10.69 -0.61
N ASN A 297 -24.69 -11.58 -0.06
CA ASN A 297 -25.16 -12.81 0.58
C ASN A 297 -25.84 -12.47 1.91
N ILE A 298 -27.04 -12.98 2.13
CA ILE A 298 -27.84 -12.72 3.33
C ILE A 298 -27.66 -13.89 4.28
N THR A 299 -26.95 -13.66 5.39
CA THR A 299 -26.86 -14.56 6.55
C THR A 299 -28.05 -14.33 7.49
N SER A 300 -28.20 -15.11 8.58
CA SER A 300 -29.34 -15.05 9.51
C SER A 300 -29.65 -13.65 10.05
N GLY A 301 -28.60 -12.86 10.31
CA GLY A 301 -28.68 -11.50 10.86
C GLY A 301 -28.65 -11.42 12.37
N GLU A 302 -28.70 -12.56 13.05
CA GLU A 302 -28.72 -12.72 14.50
C GLU A 302 -27.88 -13.93 14.91
N PHE A 303 -27.43 -13.93 16.16
CA PHE A 303 -26.73 -15.05 16.80
C PHE A 303 -27.10 -15.19 18.27
N THR A 304 -26.96 -16.40 18.82
CA THR A 304 -27.28 -16.66 20.24
C THR A 304 -26.06 -16.49 21.15
N LYS A 305 -26.30 -16.38 22.47
CA LYS A 305 -25.22 -16.30 23.45
C LYS A 305 -24.38 -17.58 23.46
N GLU A 306 -25.01 -18.73 23.25
CA GLU A 306 -24.35 -20.03 23.16
C GLU A 306 -23.41 -20.09 21.96
N GLU A 307 -23.77 -19.47 20.84
CA GLU A 307 -22.92 -19.40 19.64
C GLU A 307 -21.68 -18.52 19.85
N VAL A 308 -21.81 -17.45 20.63
CA VAL A 308 -20.69 -16.60 21.06
C VAL A 308 -19.76 -17.39 21.99
N LEU A 309 -20.31 -18.03 23.03
CA LEU A 309 -19.54 -18.80 24.00
C LEU A 309 -18.86 -20.04 23.38
N SER A 310 -19.53 -20.70 22.44
CA SER A 310 -18.97 -21.83 21.68
C SER A 310 -18.05 -21.40 20.55
N LYS A 311 -17.84 -20.09 20.35
CA LYS A 311 -16.99 -19.51 19.32
C LYS A 311 -17.37 -19.95 17.91
N LYS A 312 -18.63 -20.28 17.65
CA LYS A 312 -19.06 -20.74 16.31
C LYS A 312 -19.40 -19.59 15.37
N VAL A 313 -19.85 -18.46 15.93
CA VAL A 313 -20.25 -17.29 15.14
C VAL A 313 -19.09 -16.32 14.93
N ASN A 314 -19.04 -15.70 13.75
CA ASN A 314 -18.22 -14.53 13.50
C ASN A 314 -19.02 -13.27 13.85
N ILE A 315 -18.72 -12.66 15.00
CA ILE A 315 -19.42 -11.47 15.49
C ILE A 315 -19.01 -10.17 14.80
N LEU A 316 -17.91 -10.15 14.05
CA LEU A 316 -17.40 -8.96 13.36
C LEU A 316 -18.02 -8.79 11.96
N PHE A 317 -18.58 -9.87 11.41
CA PHE A 317 -19.25 -9.81 10.11
C PHE A 317 -20.65 -9.20 10.25
N PHE A 318 -20.88 -8.09 9.53
CA PHE A 318 -22.14 -7.35 9.56
C PHE A 318 -23.37 -8.23 9.30
N GLY A 319 -23.25 -9.21 8.42
CA GLY A 319 -24.35 -10.11 8.07
C GLY A 319 -24.81 -10.98 9.25
N ASN A 320 -24.00 -11.16 10.29
CA ASN A 320 -24.35 -11.97 11.45
C ASN A 320 -24.99 -11.16 12.58
N PHE A 321 -24.92 -9.83 12.56
CA PHE A 321 -25.41 -8.99 13.66
C PHE A 321 -26.38 -7.87 13.28
N TYR A 322 -26.66 -7.63 12.00
CA TYR A 322 -27.43 -6.45 11.58
C TYR A 322 -28.87 -6.36 12.13
N LYS A 323 -29.45 -7.44 12.68
CA LYS A 323 -30.74 -7.45 13.35
C LYS A 323 -30.64 -7.52 14.89
N MET A 324 -29.43 -7.60 15.43
CA MET A 324 -29.21 -7.77 16.87
C MET A 324 -29.52 -6.48 17.65
N PRO A 325 -30.24 -6.57 18.78
CA PRO A 325 -30.35 -5.45 19.73
C PRO A 325 -28.96 -5.04 20.24
N PHE A 326 -28.75 -3.74 20.41
CA PHE A 326 -27.45 -3.18 20.80
C PHE A 326 -26.90 -3.81 22.09
N ASP A 327 -27.74 -4.04 23.11
CA ASP A 327 -27.30 -4.62 24.38
C ASP A 327 -26.71 -6.03 24.22
N GLN A 328 -27.28 -6.83 23.32
CA GLN A 328 -26.80 -8.18 23.04
C GLN A 328 -25.50 -8.15 22.23
N PHE A 329 -25.40 -7.26 21.24
CA PHE A 329 -24.18 -7.04 20.47
C PHE A 329 -23.03 -6.52 21.36
N ASN A 330 -23.31 -5.50 22.19
CA ASN A 330 -22.35 -4.94 23.14
C ASN A 330 -21.86 -5.99 24.14
N TRP A 331 -22.74 -6.86 24.62
CA TRP A 331 -22.35 -8.00 25.46
C TRP A 331 -21.38 -8.92 24.69
N ALA A 332 -21.69 -9.31 23.45
CA ALA A 332 -20.85 -10.21 22.66
C ALA A 332 -19.46 -9.61 22.33
N ILE A 333 -19.41 -8.31 22.01
CA ILE A 333 -18.16 -7.57 21.81
C ILE A 333 -17.34 -7.53 23.10
N LYS A 334 -17.96 -7.17 24.23
CA LYS A 334 -17.28 -7.14 25.53
C LYS A 334 -16.75 -8.52 25.92
N GLN A 335 -17.50 -9.60 25.68
CA GLN A 335 -17.01 -10.96 25.93
C GLN A 335 -15.77 -11.29 25.10
N THR A 336 -15.78 -10.94 23.82
CA THR A 336 -14.65 -11.21 22.91
C THR A 336 -13.42 -10.38 23.26
N MET A 337 -13.60 -9.15 23.75
CA MET A 337 -12.51 -8.27 24.17
C MET A 337 -11.86 -8.66 25.50
N GLN A 338 -12.41 -9.62 26.26
CA GLN A 338 -11.80 -10.08 27.51
C GLN A 338 -10.49 -10.84 27.30
N ASP A 339 -10.29 -11.43 26.12
CA ASP A 339 -9.12 -12.26 25.79
C ASP A 339 -8.61 -11.92 24.39
N LYS A 340 -7.33 -11.53 24.30
CA LYS A 340 -6.64 -11.21 23.05
C LYS A 340 -6.76 -12.34 22.01
N SER A 341 -6.69 -13.60 22.44
CA SER A 341 -6.84 -14.75 21.55
C SER A 341 -8.22 -14.80 20.90
N GLN A 342 -9.27 -14.34 21.59
CA GLN A 342 -10.63 -14.33 21.05
C GLN A 342 -10.81 -13.23 20.01
N VAL A 343 -10.19 -12.06 20.22
CA VAL A 343 -10.18 -10.98 19.22
C VAL A 343 -9.53 -11.47 17.92
N TYR A 344 -8.37 -12.11 17.99
CA TYR A 344 -7.71 -12.66 16.80
C TYR A 344 -8.49 -13.78 16.14
N GLU A 345 -9.14 -14.64 16.92
CA GLU A 345 -10.00 -15.69 16.39
C GLU A 345 -11.21 -15.11 15.63
N ALA A 346 -11.80 -14.04 16.15
CA ALA A 346 -12.89 -13.32 15.48
C ALA A 346 -12.42 -12.65 14.17
N LEU A 347 -11.28 -11.95 14.19
CA LEU A 347 -10.67 -11.36 12.99
C LEU A 347 -10.30 -12.42 11.94
N THR A 348 -9.79 -13.58 12.38
CA THR A 348 -9.46 -14.70 11.49
C THR A 348 -10.70 -15.27 10.82
N LYS A 349 -11.79 -15.45 11.57
CA LYS A 349 -13.07 -15.90 10.99
C LYS A 349 -13.60 -14.88 10.00
N ASP A 350 -13.52 -13.60 10.32
CA ASP A 350 -13.95 -12.54 9.41
C ASP A 350 -13.17 -12.56 8.10
N LEU A 351 -11.85 -12.64 8.18
CA LEU A 351 -10.99 -12.76 7.02
C LEU A 351 -11.32 -14.01 6.18
N TYR A 352 -11.53 -15.15 6.82
CA TYR A 352 -11.93 -16.39 6.15
C TYR A 352 -13.26 -16.24 5.41
N PHE A 353 -14.30 -15.71 6.08
CA PHE A 353 -15.61 -15.54 5.46
C PHE A 353 -15.61 -14.50 4.33
N LEU A 354 -14.84 -13.41 4.44
CA LEU A 354 -14.60 -12.49 3.31
C LEU A 354 -14.03 -13.24 2.10
N GLY A 355 -13.04 -14.10 2.32
CA GLY A 355 -12.47 -14.96 1.27
C GLY A 355 -13.50 -15.89 0.61
N VAL A 356 -14.38 -16.53 1.40
CA VAL A 356 -15.46 -17.39 0.90
C VAL A 356 -16.47 -16.61 0.04
N VAL A 357 -16.90 -15.43 0.50
CA VAL A 357 -17.81 -14.57 -0.27
C VAL A 357 -17.15 -14.12 -1.58
N LEU A 358 -15.87 -13.75 -1.53
CA LEU A 358 -15.11 -13.36 -2.70
C LEU A 358 -15.01 -14.50 -3.72
N HIS A 359 -14.72 -15.73 -3.27
CA HIS A 359 -14.70 -16.90 -4.14
C HIS A 359 -16.02 -17.08 -4.89
N GLN A 360 -17.16 -16.96 -4.20
CA GLN A 360 -18.48 -17.08 -4.80
C GLN A 360 -18.73 -15.98 -5.85
N LYS A 361 -18.36 -14.72 -5.57
CA LYS A 361 -18.43 -13.62 -6.55
C LYS A 361 -17.62 -13.93 -7.81
N TYR A 362 -16.36 -14.34 -7.65
CA TYR A 362 -15.47 -14.65 -8.78
C TYR A 362 -15.92 -15.90 -9.55
N LYS A 363 -16.56 -16.87 -8.89
CA LYS A 363 -17.16 -18.04 -9.55
C LYS A 363 -18.32 -17.62 -10.46
N LEU A 364 -19.25 -16.81 -9.94
CA LEU A 364 -20.37 -16.28 -10.73
C LEU A 364 -19.87 -15.43 -11.90
N LEU A 365 -18.90 -14.54 -11.64
CA LEU A 365 -18.32 -13.70 -12.68
C LEU A 365 -17.67 -14.52 -13.80
N ARG A 366 -16.92 -15.59 -13.49
CA ARG A 366 -16.37 -16.51 -14.49
C ARG A 366 -17.46 -17.14 -15.34
N ILE A 367 -18.53 -17.62 -14.72
CA ILE A 367 -19.68 -18.20 -15.42
C ILE A 367 -20.28 -17.14 -16.36
N THR A 368 -20.46 -15.91 -15.90
CA THR A 368 -20.94 -14.80 -16.73
C THR A 368 -20.07 -14.58 -17.96
N TYR A 369 -18.75 -14.51 -17.79
CA TYR A 369 -17.82 -14.35 -18.92
C TYR A 369 -17.89 -15.52 -19.90
N HIS A 370 -17.96 -16.75 -19.42
CA HIS A 370 -18.11 -17.93 -20.29
C HIS A 370 -19.42 -17.89 -21.09
N ILE A 371 -20.53 -17.55 -20.45
CA ILE A 371 -21.84 -17.40 -21.11
C ILE A 371 -21.78 -16.28 -22.15
N PHE A 372 -21.24 -15.11 -21.79
CA PHE A 372 -21.13 -13.98 -22.69
C PHE A 372 -20.26 -14.29 -23.92
N MET A 373 -19.07 -14.85 -23.72
CA MET A 373 -18.17 -15.22 -24.82
C MET A 373 -18.79 -16.31 -25.71
N ALA A 374 -19.39 -17.35 -25.14
CA ALA A 374 -20.06 -18.38 -25.91
C ALA A 374 -21.23 -17.79 -26.73
N GLY A 375 -21.99 -16.88 -26.13
CA GLY A 375 -23.09 -16.18 -26.80
C GLY A 375 -22.65 -15.37 -28.01
N ILE A 376 -21.55 -14.63 -27.89
CA ILE A 376 -20.96 -13.90 -29.01
C ILE A 376 -20.51 -14.87 -30.11
N ILE A 377 -19.75 -15.92 -29.76
CA ILE A 377 -19.21 -16.87 -30.75
C ILE A 377 -20.33 -17.57 -31.51
N VAL A 378 -21.33 -18.10 -30.80
CA VAL A 378 -22.46 -18.82 -31.41
C VAL A 378 -23.32 -17.87 -32.24
N SER A 379 -23.55 -16.63 -31.77
CA SER A 379 -24.30 -15.64 -32.54
C SER A 379 -23.56 -15.26 -33.82
N VAL A 380 -22.25 -14.98 -33.77
CA VAL A 380 -21.44 -14.66 -34.95
C VAL A 380 -21.46 -15.79 -35.97
N ALA A 381 -21.29 -17.04 -35.52
CA ALA A 381 -21.42 -18.21 -36.39
C ALA A 381 -22.83 -18.29 -37.02
N ALA A 382 -23.89 -18.05 -36.24
CA ALA A 382 -25.26 -18.04 -36.75
C ALA A 382 -25.48 -16.92 -37.78
N PHE A 383 -24.92 -15.73 -37.59
CA PHE A 383 -24.97 -14.64 -38.56
C PHE A 383 -24.26 -15.03 -39.86
N ILE A 384 -23.06 -15.62 -39.80
CA ILE A 384 -22.33 -16.10 -40.97
C ILE A 384 -23.16 -17.11 -41.77
N VAL A 385 -23.75 -18.10 -41.07
CA VAL A 385 -24.64 -19.09 -41.66
C VAL A 385 -25.85 -18.43 -42.31
N ALA A 386 -26.52 -17.52 -41.61
CA ALA A 386 -27.70 -16.81 -42.13
C ALA A 386 -27.38 -16.03 -43.41
N PHE A 387 -26.23 -15.35 -43.48
CA PHE A 387 -25.80 -14.65 -44.69
C PHE A 387 -25.39 -15.59 -45.83
N ALA A 388 -24.76 -16.73 -45.52
CA ALA A 388 -24.36 -17.70 -46.52
C ALA A 388 -25.57 -18.38 -47.19
N PHE A 389 -26.60 -18.72 -46.42
CA PHE A 389 -27.81 -19.39 -46.91
C PHE A 389 -28.87 -18.45 -47.50
N TYR A 390 -28.85 -17.15 -47.21
CA TYR A 390 -29.77 -16.18 -47.81
C TYR A 390 -29.34 -15.71 -49.22
N LYS A 391 -28.07 -15.94 -49.59
CA LYS A 391 -27.53 -15.59 -50.91
C LYS A 391 -27.75 -16.65 -52.00
N ASN A 392 -28.22 -17.83 -51.61
CA ASN A 392 -28.78 -18.87 -52.50
C ASN A 392 -30.30 -18.83 -52.40
#